data_AF-A0A9X3N8T2-F1
#
_entry.id   AF-A0A9X3N8T2-F1
#
_cell.length_a   1.000
_cell.length_b   1.000
_cell.length_c   1.000
_cell.angle_alpha   90.00
_cell.angle_beta   90.00
_cell.angle_gamma   90.00
#
_symmetry.space_group_name_H-M   'P 1'
#
loop_
_entity.id
_entity.type
_entity.pdbx_description
1 polymer ?
#
loop_
_entity_poly.entity_id
_entity_poly.type
_entity_poly.pdbx_seq_one_letter_code
_entity_poly.pdbx_strand_id
1 'polypeptide(L)'
;MVRTALLTLWLLALSAPAALAYPGKDGGEGTWGLTNDRVVTMAGFLIIGGFPVLILVLSIAYHRLENRRLRRWNAEKARRARADLRGGW
;
A
#
# COMPACT_ATOMS: atom_id res chain seq x y z
N MET A 1 37.74 -7.97 -9.40
CA MET A 1 36.53 -8.42 -10.13
C MET A 1 35.23 -7.84 -9.58
N VAL A 2 35.04 -7.73 -8.25
CA VAL A 2 33.81 -7.14 -7.66
C VAL A 2 33.63 -5.67 -8.05
N ARG A 3 34.68 -4.85 -7.98
CA ARG A 3 34.63 -3.43 -8.37
C ARG A 3 34.19 -3.22 -9.81
N THR A 4 34.73 -4.00 -10.74
CA THR A 4 34.37 -3.91 -12.17
C THR A 4 32.94 -4.36 -12.40
N ALA A 5 32.49 -5.43 -11.74
CA ALA A 5 31.10 -5.90 -11.81
C ALA A 5 30.10 -4.86 -11.27
N LEU A 6 30.43 -4.20 -10.16
CA LEU A 6 29.62 -3.11 -9.61
C LEU A 6 29.55 -1.92 -10.58
N LEU A 7 30.69 -1.50 -11.15
CA LEU A 7 30.71 -0.40 -12.11
C LEU A 7 29.89 -0.72 -13.37
N THR A 8 29.96 -1.96 -13.88
CA THR A 8 29.13 -2.38 -15.03
C THR A 8 27.64 -2.43 -14.68
N LEU A 9 27.28 -2.86 -13.47
CA LEU A 9 25.88 -2.84 -13.01
C LEU A 9 25.34 -1.43 -12.86
N TRP A 10 26.15 -0.52 -12.29
CA TRP A 10 25.80 0.89 -12.18
C TRP A 10 25.63 1.53 -13.56
N LEU A 11 26.57 1.27 -14.48
CA LEU A 11 26.49 1.79 -15.84
C LEU A 11 25.24 1.26 -16.56
N LEU A 12 24.89 -0.01 -16.38
CA LEU A 12 23.67 -0.60 -16.93
C LEU A 12 22.40 0.05 -16.32
N ALA A 13 22.36 0.25 -15.00
CA ALA A 13 21.22 0.88 -14.32
C ALA A 13 21.02 2.34 -14.75
N LEU A 14 22.12 3.10 -14.92
CA LEU A 14 22.10 4.49 -15.36
C LEU A 14 21.74 4.64 -16.84
N SER A 15 22.11 3.68 -17.69
CA SER A 15 21.81 3.70 -19.12
C SER A 15 20.47 3.05 -19.50
N ALA A 16 19.83 2.32 -18.57
CA ALA A 16 18.56 1.65 -18.80
C ALA A 16 17.43 2.59 -19.28
N PRO A 17 17.24 3.81 -18.72
CA PRO A 17 16.20 4.72 -19.22
C PRO A 17 16.46 5.16 -20.66
N ALA A 18 17.72 5.41 -21.03
CA ALA A 18 18.10 5.82 -22.39
C ALA A 18 17.94 4.67 -23.40
N ALA A 19 18.18 3.42 -22.99
CA ALA A 19 17.94 2.24 -23.83
C ALA A 19 16.45 1.95 -24.05
N LEU A 20 15.60 2.27 -23.07
CA LEU A 20 14.15 2.10 -23.18
C LEU A 20 13.47 3.28 -23.90
N ALA A 21 14.05 4.48 -23.83
CA ALA A 21 13.60 5.68 -24.52
C ALA A 21 14.08 5.71 -25.98
N TYR A 22 13.64 4.75 -26.81
CA TYR A 22 13.87 4.80 -28.25
C TYR A 22 12.96 5.87 -28.90
N PRO A 23 13.48 6.79 -29.75
CA PRO A 23 12.68 7.80 -30.43
C PRO A 23 11.54 7.16 -31.24
N GLY A 24 10.30 7.51 -30.91
CA GLY A 24 9.10 7.04 -31.64
C GLY A 24 8.48 5.73 -31.13
N LYS A 25 8.95 5.17 -30.01
CA LYS A 25 8.34 3.97 -29.42
C LYS A 25 7.08 4.27 -28.60
N ASP A 26 7.17 5.27 -27.72
CA ASP A 26 6.08 5.69 -26.84
C ASP A 26 6.00 7.24 -26.88
N GLY A 27 4.87 7.81 -27.31
CA GLY A 27 4.60 9.26 -27.30
C GLY A 27 4.43 9.86 -25.89
N GLY A 28 5.12 9.32 -24.88
CA GLY A 28 4.92 9.63 -23.46
C GLY A 28 3.79 8.83 -22.80
N GLU A 29 3.31 7.79 -23.46
CA GLU A 29 2.09 7.05 -23.14
C GLU A 29 2.29 5.79 -22.27
N GLY A 30 3.53 5.47 -21.93
CA GLY A 30 3.88 4.38 -21.01
C GLY A 30 3.41 3.00 -21.49
N THR A 31 3.33 2.03 -20.58
CA THR A 31 2.99 0.62 -20.93
C THR A 31 1.53 0.42 -21.36
N TRP A 32 0.68 1.43 -21.17
CA TRP A 32 -0.74 1.38 -21.52
C TRP A 32 -0.99 1.80 -22.98
N GLY A 33 -0.05 2.52 -23.60
CA GLY A 33 -0.20 3.04 -24.96
C GLY A 33 -1.12 4.25 -25.05
N LEU A 34 -1.43 4.65 -26.29
CA LEU A 34 -2.14 5.89 -26.61
C LEU A 34 -3.50 5.94 -25.91
N THR A 35 -3.63 6.88 -24.99
CA THR A 35 -4.81 7.03 -24.15
C THR A 35 -5.91 7.75 -24.90
N ASN A 36 -7.15 7.24 -24.78
CA ASN A 36 -8.35 7.90 -25.31
C ASN A 36 -9.24 8.42 -24.19
N ASP A 37 -10.18 9.31 -24.53
CA ASP A 37 -11.11 9.93 -23.57
C ASP A 37 -11.82 8.89 -22.70
N ARG A 38 -12.32 7.82 -23.33
CA ARG A 38 -12.99 6.70 -22.64
C ARG A 38 -12.13 6.06 -21.54
N VAL A 39 -10.86 5.80 -21.80
CA VAL A 39 -9.93 5.19 -20.82
C VAL A 39 -9.78 6.13 -19.62
N VAL A 40 -9.57 7.43 -19.87
CA VAL A 40 -9.43 8.43 -18.80
C VAL A 40 -10.70 8.55 -17.97
N THR A 41 -11.87 8.62 -18.63
CA THR A 41 -13.16 8.74 -17.93
C THR A 41 -13.42 7.51 -17.06
N MET A 42 -13.18 6.31 -17.58
CA MET A 42 -13.38 5.07 -16.82
C MET A 42 -12.40 4.96 -15.64
N ALA A 43 -11.13 5.37 -15.82
CA ALA A 43 -10.18 5.45 -14.72
C ALA A 43 -10.65 6.44 -13.63
N GLY A 44 -11.20 7.58 -14.04
CA GLY A 44 -11.82 8.56 -13.14
C GLY A 44 -12.96 7.96 -12.32
N PHE A 45 -13.89 7.24 -12.95
CA PHE A 45 -14.97 6.56 -12.23
C PHE A 45 -14.48 5.47 -11.29
N LEU A 46 -13.44 4.73 -11.68
CA LEU A 46 -12.81 3.72 -10.83
C LEU A 46 -12.22 4.35 -9.58
N ILE A 47 -11.58 5.52 -9.69
CA ILE A 47 -11.07 6.27 -8.54
C ILE A 47 -12.23 6.75 -7.67
N ILE A 48 -13.22 7.42 -8.26
CA ILE A 48 -14.37 7.99 -7.53
C ILE A 48 -15.15 6.92 -6.77
N GLY A 49 -15.40 5.75 -7.37
CA GLY A 49 -16.12 4.65 -6.71
C GLY A 49 -15.23 3.73 -5.89
N GLY A 50 -14.01 3.47 -6.36
CA GLY A 50 -13.08 2.51 -5.75
C GLY A 50 -12.55 2.96 -4.39
N PHE A 51 -12.22 4.25 -4.23
CA PHE A 51 -11.74 4.76 -2.95
C PHE A 51 -12.77 4.67 -1.82
N PRO A 52 -14.03 5.12 -1.99
CA PRO A 52 -15.06 4.95 -0.98
C PRO A 52 -15.29 3.48 -0.60
N VAL A 53 -15.34 2.58 -1.58
CA VAL A 53 -15.49 1.14 -1.34
C VAL A 53 -14.29 0.59 -0.56
N LEU A 54 -13.07 0.97 -0.94
CA LEU A 54 -11.85 0.58 -0.25
C LEU A 54 -11.87 1.07 1.21
N ILE A 55 -12.19 2.34 1.45
CA ILE A 55 -12.29 2.94 2.79
C ILE A 55 -13.33 2.18 3.62
N LEU A 56 -14.49 1.85 3.04
CA LEU A 56 -15.53 1.09 3.73
C LEU A 56 -15.01 -0.29 4.17
N VAL A 57 -14.36 -1.02 3.26
CA VAL A 57 -13.79 -2.35 3.55
C VAL A 57 -12.73 -2.26 4.66
N LEU A 58 -11.80 -1.32 4.55
CA LEU A 58 -10.77 -1.09 5.56
C LEU A 58 -11.38 -0.69 6.91
N SER A 59 -12.42 0.14 6.92
CA SER A 59 -13.10 0.58 8.14
C SER A 59 -13.76 -0.60 8.87
N ILE A 60 -14.45 -1.48 8.12
CA ILE A 60 -15.05 -2.70 8.69
C ILE A 60 -13.97 -3.63 9.24
N ALA A 61 -12.89 -3.82 8.49
CA ALA A 61 -11.76 -4.66 8.91
C ALA A 61 -11.11 -4.11 10.20
N TYR A 62 -10.84 -2.80 10.23
CA TYR A 62 -10.31 -2.09 11.40
C TYR A 62 -11.23 -2.25 12.61
N HIS A 63 -12.53 -2.01 12.44
CA HIS A 63 -13.50 -2.12 13.54
C HIS A 63 -13.55 -3.55 14.13
N ARG A 64 -13.50 -4.58 13.28
CA ARG A 64 -13.46 -5.97 13.73
C ARG A 64 -12.19 -6.28 14.53
N LEU A 65 -11.05 -5.74 14.13
CA LEU A 65 -9.77 -5.94 14.83
C LEU A 65 -9.76 -5.19 16.16
N GLU A 66 -10.22 -3.95 16.18
CA GLU A 66 -10.28 -3.13 17.40
C GLU A 66 -11.22 -3.76 18.44
N ASN A 67 -12.37 -4.28 18.03
CA ASN A 67 -13.26 -5.01 18.93
C ASN A 67 -12.60 -6.24 19.56
N ARG A 68 -11.73 -6.95 18.82
CA ARG A 68 -10.97 -8.09 19.37
C ARG A 68 -9.95 -7.60 20.40
N ARG A 69 -9.24 -6.51 20.10
CA ARG A 69 -8.28 -5.90 21.03
C ARG A 69 -8.98 -5.42 22.30
N LEU A 70 -10.09 -4.71 22.17
CA LEU A 70 -10.84 -4.16 23.29
C LEU A 70 -11.38 -5.25 24.21
N ARG A 71 -11.85 -6.38 23.66
CA ARG A 71 -12.24 -7.55 24.47
C ARG A 71 -11.09 -8.08 25.34
N ARG A 72 -9.89 -8.20 24.77
CA ARG A 72 -8.70 -8.67 25.51
C ARG A 72 -8.30 -7.68 26.60
N TRP A 73 -8.28 -6.39 26.26
CA TRP A 73 -7.98 -5.30 27.19
C TRP A 73 -8.96 -5.27 28.37
N ASN A 74 -10.27 -5.36 28.09
CA ASN A 74 -11.30 -5.36 29.13
C ASN A 74 -11.18 -6.59 30.04
N ALA A 75 -10.89 -7.77 29.49
CA ALA A 75 -10.65 -8.97 30.27
C ALA A 75 -9.40 -8.86 31.16
N GLU A 76 -8.33 -8.24 30.68
CA GLU A 76 -7.13 -7.96 31.48
C GLU A 76 -7.41 -6.93 32.58
N LYS A 77 -8.08 -5.81 32.26
CA LYS A 77 -8.48 -4.79 33.23
C LYS A 77 -9.35 -5.38 34.34
N ALA A 78 -10.31 -6.23 33.99
CA ALA A 78 -11.15 -6.94 34.97
C ALA A 78 -10.34 -7.89 35.87
N ARG A 79 -9.34 -8.59 35.31
CA ARG A 79 -8.44 -9.45 36.11
C ARG A 79 -7.60 -8.64 37.10
N ARG A 80 -7.02 -7.51 36.67
CA ARG A 80 -6.25 -6.62 37.55
C ARG A 80 -7.11 -6.02 38.66
N ALA A 81 -8.30 -5.51 38.34
CA ALA A 81 -9.22 -4.96 39.34
C ALA A 81 -9.65 -6.00 40.39
N ARG A 82 -9.84 -7.27 40.00
CA ARG A 82 -10.14 -8.37 40.94
C ARG A 82 -8.94 -8.77 41.80
N ALA A 83 -7.71 -8.64 41.27
CA ALA A 83 -6.49 -8.92 42.02
C ALA A 83 -6.26 -7.85 43.10
N ASP A 84 -6.46 -6.57 42.77
CA ASP A 84 -6.38 -5.47 43.74
C ASP A 84 -7.40 -5.63 44.89
N LEU A 85 -8.61 -6.12 44.60
CA LEU A 85 -9.62 -6.42 45.63
C LEU A 85 -9.25 -7.62 46.54
N ARG A 86 -8.31 -8.47 46.12
CA ARG A 86 -7.84 -9.64 46.90
C ARG A 86 -6.54 -9.36 47.67
N GLY A 87 -5.81 -8.30 47.32
CA GLY A 87 -4.63 -7.83 48.01
C GLY A 87 -4.96 -6.62 48.90
N GLY A 88 -5.84 -6.81 49.88
CA GLY A 88 -5.98 -5.86 50.98
C GLY A 88 -4.78 -5.96 51.92
N TRP A 89 -4.33 -4.83 52.46
CA TRP A 89 -3.59 -4.83 53.72
C TRP A 89 -4.46 -5.42 54.84
#